data_AF-A0A9Q7SG19-F1
#
_entry.id   AF-A0A9Q7SG19-F1
#
_cell.length_a   1.000
_cell.length_b   1.000
_cell.length_c   1.000
_cell.angle_alpha   90.00
_cell.angle_beta   90.00
_cell.angle_gamma   90.00
#
_symmetry.space_group_name_H-M   'P 1'
#
loop_
_entity.id
_entity.type
_entity.pdbx_description
1 polymer ?
#
loop_
_entity_poly.entity_id
_entity_poly.type
_entity_poly.pdbx_seq_one_letter_code
_entity_poly.pdbx_strand_id
1 'polypeptide(L)'
;MYLDRDGVTELAGKWGRAAEGLAKAAEHVRSTEMNAQSFGAEHAEQMASVRQRLDQLADNMRDWGGYVGDYRGKLRAAVDAFTEVDAASAQGMESVSNGLSERDV
;
A
#
# COMPACT_ATOMS: atom_id res chain seq x y z
N MET A 1 -14.93 -16.38 7.52
CA MET A 1 -14.72 -14.92 7.68
C MET A 1 -15.19 -14.26 6.40
N TYR A 2 -16.13 -13.32 6.49
CA TYR A 2 -16.65 -12.60 5.32
C TYR A 2 -15.80 -11.33 5.12
N LEU A 3 -15.38 -11.05 3.89
CA LEU A 3 -14.70 -9.80 3.55
C LEU A 3 -15.77 -8.83 3.02
N ASP A 4 -16.37 -8.08 3.93
CA ASP A 4 -17.20 -6.93 3.58
C ASP A 4 -16.32 -5.70 3.27
N ARG A 5 -16.98 -4.59 2.91
CA ARG A 5 -16.32 -3.33 2.57
C ARG A 5 -15.35 -2.85 3.65
N ASP A 6 -15.74 -2.97 4.92
CA ASP A 6 -14.93 -2.52 6.05
C ASP A 6 -13.69 -3.41 6.24
N GLY A 7 -13.86 -4.73 6.15
CA GLY A 7 -12.75 -5.68 6.19
C GLY A 7 -11.73 -5.47 5.05
N VAL A 8 -12.21 -5.21 3.83
CA VAL A 8 -11.34 -4.88 2.68
C VAL A 8 -10.64 -3.53 2.87
N THR A 9 -11.34 -2.54 3.43
CA THR A 9 -10.78 -1.22 3.77
C THR A 9 -9.66 -1.34 4.80
N GLU A 10 -9.87 -2.12 5.86
CA GLU A 10 -8.85 -2.36 6.88
C GLU A 10 -7.61 -3.04 6.27
N LEU A 11 -7.83 -4.05 5.42
CA LEU A 11 -6.75 -4.76 4.75
C LEU A 11 -5.95 -3.85 3.81
N ALA A 12 -6.64 -2.97 3.05
CA ALA A 12 -5.99 -1.97 2.21
C ALA A 12 -5.09 -1.04 3.04
N GLY A 13 -5.56 -0.63 4.22
CA GLY A 13 -4.77 0.16 5.17
C GLY A 13 -3.53 -0.56 5.68
N LYS A 14 -3.64 -1.86 6.01
CA LYS A 14 -2.51 -2.68 6.46
C LYS A 14 -1.41 -2.77 5.41
N TRP A 15 -1.78 -3.12 4.17
CA TRP A 15 -0.82 -3.20 3.06
C TRP A 15 -0.23 -1.83 2.70
N GLY A 16 -1.01 -0.76 2.78
CA GLY A 16 -0.52 0.60 2.59
C GLY A 16 0.57 0.99 3.58
N ARG A 17 0.34 0.72 4.88
CA ARG A 17 1.36 0.99 5.92
C ARG A 17 2.61 0.14 5.73
N ALA A 18 2.48 -1.12 5.29
CA ALA A 18 3.62 -1.97 4.99
C ALA A 18 4.46 -1.41 3.83
N ALA A 19 3.80 -0.99 2.74
CA ALA A 19 4.47 -0.35 1.59
C ALA A 19 5.20 0.94 2.01
N GLU A 20 4.54 1.80 2.79
CA GLU A 20 5.15 3.03 3.31
C GLU A 20 6.32 2.76 4.26
N GLY A 21 6.23 1.71 5.09
CA GLY A 21 7.31 1.29 5.97
C GLY A 21 8.55 0.83 5.20
N LEU A 22 8.37 0.04 4.15
CA LEU A 22 9.45 -0.40 3.27
C LEU A 22 10.12 0.78 2.54
N ALA A 23 9.33 1.73 2.03
CA ALA A 23 9.85 2.94 1.39
C ALA A 23 10.71 3.77 2.35
N LYS A 24 10.23 3.99 3.59
CA LYS A 24 10.99 4.72 4.63
C LYS A 24 12.26 3.98 5.05
N ALA A 25 12.21 2.65 5.16
CA ALA A 25 13.40 1.86 5.48
C ALA A 25 14.46 1.96 4.37
N ALA A 26 14.05 1.90 3.10
CA ALA A 26 14.94 2.09 1.95
C ALA A 26 15.59 3.49 1.97
N GLU A 27 14.80 4.54 2.23
CA GLU A 27 15.30 5.91 2.34
C GLU A 27 16.29 6.06 3.50
N HIS A 28 15.97 5.47 4.65
CA HIS A 28 16.85 5.50 5.83
C HIS A 28 18.22 4.87 5.52
N VAL A 29 18.25 3.69 4.91
CA VAL A 29 19.50 3.04 4.48
C VAL A 29 20.29 3.94 3.53
N ARG A 30 19.65 4.55 2.53
CA ARG A 30 20.32 5.43 1.56
C ARG A 30 20.89 6.70 2.18
N SER A 31 20.15 7.29 3.13
CA SER A 31 20.54 8.50 3.86
C SER A 31 21.65 8.26 4.88
N THR A 32 21.90 7.01 5.26
CA THR A 32 22.95 6.67 6.22
C THR A 32 24.30 6.87 5.55
N GLU A 33 25.06 7.85 6.05
CA GLU A 33 26.43 8.06 5.61
C GLU A 33 27.32 6.91 6.09
N MET A 34 28.07 6.32 5.17
CA MET A 34 29.12 5.36 5.47
C MET A 34 30.42 5.90 4.89
N ASN A 35 31.14 6.66 5.70
CA ASN A 35 32.44 7.15 5.29
C ASN A 35 33.48 6.03 5.47
N ALA A 36 33.95 5.49 4.35
CA ALA A 36 35.01 4.47 4.34
C ALA A 36 36.33 4.97 4.96
N GLN A 37 36.60 6.28 4.91
CA GLN A 37 37.81 6.88 5.46
C GLN A 37 37.83 6.86 6.99
N SER A 38 36.67 6.83 7.65
CA SER A 38 36.56 6.68 9.11
C SER A 38 37.05 5.34 9.63
N PHE A 39 37.16 4.33 8.76
CA PHE A 39 37.58 2.98 9.10
C PHE A 39 39.06 2.72 8.79
N GLY A 40 39.78 3.69 8.22
CA GLY A 40 41.17 3.54 7.78
C GLY A 40 41.29 2.98 6.36
N ALA A 41 42.39 3.32 5.67
CA ALA A 41 42.60 2.99 4.26
C ALA A 41 42.60 1.47 3.98
N GLU A 42 43.09 0.66 4.92
CA GLU A 42 43.12 -0.80 4.83
C GLU A 42 41.73 -1.46 4.81
N HIS A 43 40.71 -0.77 5.33
CA HIS A 43 39.33 -1.26 5.39
C HIS A 43 38.42 -0.61 4.34
N ALA A 44 38.93 0.32 3.53
CA ALA A 44 38.12 1.11 2.60
C ALA A 44 37.39 0.25 1.55
N GLU A 45 38.05 -0.76 0.98
CA GLU A 45 37.44 -1.68 0.01
C GLU A 45 36.34 -2.54 0.63
N GLN A 46 36.55 -3.02 1.87
CA GLN A 46 35.56 -3.79 2.61
C GLN A 46 34.33 -2.93 2.92
N MET A 47 34.54 -1.68 3.31
CA MET A 47 33.46 -0.73 3.57
C MET A 47 32.70 -0.35 2.29
N ALA A 48 33.38 -0.21 1.15
CA ALA A 48 32.73 -0.01 -0.15
C ALA A 48 31.84 -1.22 -0.52
N SER A 49 32.32 -2.44 -0.27
CA SER A 49 31.54 -3.67 -0.47
C SER A 49 30.31 -3.74 0.46
N VAL A 50 30.46 -3.36 1.73
CA VAL A 50 29.32 -3.26 2.66
C VAL A 50 28.31 -2.22 2.19
N ARG A 51 28.78 -1.03 1.77
CA ARG A 51 27.93 0.02 1.24
C ARG A 51 27.12 -0.46 0.02
N GLN A 52 27.77 -1.13 -0.92
CA GLN A 52 27.10 -1.69 -2.10
C GLN A 52 25.98 -2.68 -1.72
N ARG A 53 26.21 -3.55 -0.72
CA ARG A 53 25.19 -4.51 -0.24
C ARG A 53 24.00 -3.81 0.42
N LEU A 54 24.25 -2.71 1.12
CA LEU A 54 23.18 -1.89 1.71
C LEU A 54 22.38 -1.14 0.65
N ASP A 55 23.05 -0.60 -0.38
CA ASP A 55 22.35 0.03 -1.51
C ASP A 55 21.44 -0.99 -2.22
N GLN A 56 21.92 -2.23 -2.44
CA GLN A 56 21.10 -3.31 -2.99
C GLN A 56 19.93 -3.68 -2.07
N LEU A 57 20.13 -3.68 -0.75
CA LEU A 57 19.05 -3.92 0.21
C LEU A 57 17.99 -2.82 0.13
N ALA A 58 18.39 -1.56 0.02
CA ALA A 58 17.48 -0.43 -0.13
C ALA A 58 16.66 -0.52 -1.43
N ASP A 59 17.29 -0.94 -2.53
CA ASP A 59 16.58 -1.20 -3.79
C ASP A 59 15.54 -2.31 -3.64
N ASN A 60 15.92 -3.43 -3.03
CA ASN A 60 14.98 -4.52 -2.77
C ASN A 60 13.80 -4.05 -1.90
N MET A 61 14.06 -3.28 -0.84
CA MET A 61 13.00 -2.72 0.01
C MET A 61 12.06 -1.81 -0.78
N ARG A 62 12.60 -0.96 -1.66
CA ARG A 62 11.78 -0.07 -2.51
C ARG A 62 10.91 -0.86 -3.47
N ASP A 63 11.47 -1.86 -4.15
CA ASP A 63 10.75 -2.69 -5.13
C ASP A 63 9.64 -3.49 -4.46
N TRP A 64 9.95 -4.12 -3.32
CA TRP A 64 8.95 -4.80 -2.50
C TRP A 64 7.88 -3.85 -1.97
N GLY A 65 8.27 -2.62 -1.59
CA GLY A 65 7.33 -1.58 -1.19
C GLY A 65 6.34 -1.23 -2.30
N GLY A 66 6.82 -1.10 -3.54
CA GLY A 66 5.98 -0.93 -4.72
C GLY A 66 5.03 -2.09 -4.94
N TYR A 67 5.56 -3.32 -4.97
CA TYR A 67 4.77 -4.54 -5.17
C TYR A 67 3.68 -4.74 -4.10
N VAL A 68 4.00 -4.46 -2.84
CA VAL A 68 3.03 -4.49 -1.74
C VAL A 68 2.01 -3.35 -1.84
N GLY A 69 2.44 -2.17 -2.32
CA GLY A 69 1.56 -1.03 -2.61
C GLY A 69 0.48 -1.38 -3.65
N ASP A 70 0.79 -2.23 -4.63
CA ASP A 70 -0.18 -2.68 -5.63
C ASP A 70 -1.32 -3.49 -5.00
N TYR A 71 -1.07 -4.25 -3.92
CA TYR A 71 -2.14 -4.94 -3.19
C TYR A 71 -3.12 -3.95 -2.56
N ARG A 72 -2.62 -2.86 -1.97
CA ARG A 72 -3.49 -1.77 -1.49
C ARG A 72 -4.32 -1.19 -2.64
N GLY A 73 -3.72 -0.97 -3.82
CA GLY A 73 -4.42 -0.46 -5.00
C GLY A 73 -5.59 -1.36 -5.41
N LYS A 74 -5.35 -2.67 -5.50
CA LYS A 74 -6.39 -3.67 -5.82
C LYS A 74 -7.50 -3.72 -4.77
N LEU A 75 -7.15 -3.62 -3.50
CA LEU A 75 -8.13 -3.62 -2.40
C LEU A 75 -8.99 -2.35 -2.40
N ARG A 76 -8.42 -1.20 -2.75
CA ARG A 76 -9.19 0.05 -2.93
C ARG A 76 -10.19 -0.06 -4.08
N ALA A 77 -9.78 -0.60 -5.22
CA ALA A 77 -10.70 -0.84 -6.33
C ALA A 77 -11.86 -1.76 -5.92
N ALA A 78 -11.61 -2.75 -5.06
CA ALA A 78 -12.68 -3.59 -4.51
C ALA A 78 -13.63 -2.81 -3.57
N VAL A 79 -13.11 -1.92 -2.73
CA VAL A 79 -13.94 -1.02 -1.88
C VAL A 79 -14.81 -0.09 -2.73
N ASP A 80 -14.26 0.44 -3.83
CA ASP A 80 -15.00 1.28 -4.76
C ASP A 80 -16.16 0.48 -5.40
N ALA A 81 -15.88 -0.75 -5.84
CA ALA A 81 -16.91 -1.65 -6.39
C ALA A 81 -18.02 -1.99 -5.38
N PHE A 82 -17.69 -2.23 -4.10
CA PHE A 82 -18.72 -2.38 -3.05
C PHE A 82 -19.60 -1.12 -2.93
N THR A 83 -18.97 0.05 -2.96
CA THR A 83 -19.68 1.34 -2.84
C THR A 83 -20.63 1.57 -4.02
N GLU A 84 -20.23 1.20 -5.24
CA GLU A 84 -21.08 1.29 -6.44
C GLU A 84 -22.28 0.34 -6.36
N VAL A 85 -22.08 -0.89 -5.90
CA VAL A 85 -23.17 -1.87 -5.72
C VAL A 85 -24.18 -1.39 -4.67
N ASP A 86 -23.70 -0.84 -3.56
CA ASP A 86 -24.56 -0.28 -2.52
C ASP A 86 -25.39 0.90 -3.05
N ALA A 87 -24.77 1.80 -3.82
CA ALA A 87 -25.45 2.95 -4.43
C ALA A 87 -26.52 2.52 -5.44
N ALA A 88 -26.23 1.55 -6.31
CA ALA A 88 -27.19 1.02 -7.28
C ALA A 88 -28.38 0.34 -6.58
N SER A 89 -28.12 -0.39 -5.49
CA SER A 89 -29.16 -1.04 -4.70
C SER A 89 -30.08 -0.02 -4.02
N ALA A 90 -29.52 1.06 -3.47
CA ALA A 90 -30.29 2.15 -2.87
C ALA A 90 -31.21 2.85 -3.89
N GLN A 91 -30.69 3.18 -5.08
CA GLN A 91 -31.48 3.79 -6.16
C GLN A 91 -32.62 2.88 -6.63
N GLY A 92 -32.38 1.57 -6.73
CA GLY A 92 -33.41 0.60 -7.07
C GLY A 92 -34.55 0.55 -6.05
N MET A 93 -34.22 0.63 -4.75
CA MET A 93 -35.23 0.68 -3.68
C MET A 93 -36.04 1.97 -3.69
N GLU A 94 -35.40 3.13 -3.91
CA GLU A 94 -36.09 4.42 -4.02
C GLU A 94 -37.05 4.43 -5.23
N SER A 95 -36.63 3.90 -6.38
CA SER A 95 -37.48 3.80 -7.56
C SER A 95 -38.70 2.90 -7.34
N VAL A 96 -38.53 1.77 -6.66
CA VAL A 96 -39.64 0.86 -6.33
C VAL A 96 -40.61 1.52 -5.34
N SER A 97 -40.08 2.21 -4.33
CA SER A 97 -40.91 2.93 -3.36
C SER A 97 -41.75 4.02 -4.02
N ASN A 98 -41.16 4.84 -4.89
CA ASN A 98 -41.88 5.90 -5.59
C ASN A 98 -42.95 5.35 -6.55
N GLY A 99 -42.65 4.27 -7.28
CA GLY A 99 -43.62 3.63 -8.18
C GLY A 99 -44.79 2.95 -7.46
N LEU A 100 -44.60 2.53 -6.19
CA LEU A 100 -45.69 2.05 -5.34
C LEU A 100 -46.54 3.22 -4.82
N SER A 101 -45.93 4.32 -4.38
CA SER A 101 -46.66 5.51 -3.94
C SER A 101 -47.48 6.19 -5.05
N GLU A 102 -47.03 6.16 -6.30
CA GLU A 102 -47.80 6.70 -7.44
C GLU A 102 -49.00 5.82 -7.85
N ARG A 103 -49.02 4.54 -7.48
CA ARG A 103 -50.14 3.63 -7.79
C ARG A 103 -51.29 3.70 -6.79
N ASP A 104 -51.06 4.28 -5.61
CA ASP A 104 -52.03 4.40 -4.52
C ASP A 104 -52.74 5.77 -4.48
N VAL A 105 -52.66 6.58 -5.54
CA VAL A 105 -53.33 7.89 -5.69
C VAL A 105 -54.38 7.88 -6.81
#